data_AF-A0A3L7Y1X8-F1
#
_entry.id   AF-A0A3L7Y1X8-F1
#
_cell.length_a   1.000
_cell.length_b   1.000
_cell.length_c   1.000
_cell.angle_alpha   90.00
_cell.angle_beta   90.00
_cell.angle_gamma   90.00
#
_symmetry.space_group_name_H-M   'P 1'
#
loop_
_entity.id
_entity.type
_entity.pdbx_description
1 polymer ?
#
loop_
_entity_poly.entity_id
_entity_poly.type
_entity_poly.pdbx_seq_one_letter_code
_entity_poly.pdbx_strand_id
1 'polypeptide(L)'
;MATAAQSGDPRDAARQLRRRIAAGRATPAAATLLALCERADEQQLPALVADLAADGGEIIAAINEQPGAWVKPLLEELLQEVAHGRVENRRNALVAAAKQLHEKQR
;
A
#
# COMPACT_ATOMS: atom_id res chain seq x y z
N MET A 1 2.05 35.32 11.75
CA MET A 1 1.14 34.34 11.12
C MET A 1 1.98 33.19 10.61
N ALA A 2 1.95 32.04 11.29
CA ALA A 2 2.75 30.87 10.95
C ALA A 2 1.99 29.99 9.94
N THR A 3 2.47 29.90 8.70
CA THR A 3 2.02 28.91 7.72
C THR A 3 2.76 27.59 7.99
N ALA A 4 2.11 26.70 8.74
CA ALA A 4 2.58 25.36 8.97
C ALA A 4 2.40 24.48 7.72
N ALA A 5 3.30 23.49 7.60
CA ALA A 5 3.25 22.30 6.74
C ALA A 5 3.77 22.44 5.30
N GLN A 6 5.07 22.62 5.16
CA GLN A 6 5.83 21.80 4.19
C GLN A 6 5.88 20.38 4.75
N SER A 7 4.85 19.56 4.48
CA SER A 7 4.96 18.12 4.68
C SER A 7 5.86 17.59 3.55
N GLY A 8 6.99 16.99 3.93
CA GLY A 8 7.91 16.34 3.01
C GLY A 8 7.39 15.02 2.43
N ASP A 9 6.20 14.57 2.85
CA ASP A 9 5.56 13.38 2.29
C ASP A 9 4.58 13.75 1.17
N PRO A 10 4.82 13.32 -0.09
CA PRO A 10 3.92 13.57 -1.22
C PRO A 10 2.49 13.05 -0.98
N ARG A 11 2.30 12.03 -0.13
CA ARG A 11 0.98 11.47 0.22
C ARG A 11 0.15 12.44 1.07
N ASP A 12 0.80 13.19 1.95
CA ASP A 12 0.15 14.23 2.74
C ASP A 12 -0.30 15.40 1.86
N ALA A 13 0.52 15.79 0.89
CA ALA A 13 0.15 16.79 -0.11
C ALA A 13 -1.08 16.34 -0.92
N ALA A 14 -1.10 15.07 -1.35
CA ALA A 14 -2.25 14.48 -2.03
C ALA A 14 -3.50 14.48 -1.12
N ARG A 15 -3.37 14.16 0.17
CA ARG A 15 -4.48 14.20 1.16
C ARG A 15 -5.04 15.61 1.34
N GLN A 16 -4.19 16.63 1.41
CA GLN A 16 -4.62 18.03 1.50
C GLN A 16 -5.35 18.47 0.22
N LEU A 17 -4.86 18.06 -0.95
CA LEU A 17 -5.49 18.37 -2.23
C LEU A 17 -6.89 17.73 -2.35
N ARG A 18 -7.06 16.47 -1.93
CA ARG A 18 -8.38 15.80 -1.84
C ARG A 18 -9.39 16.61 -1.02
N ARG A 19 -9.00 17.08 0.16
CA ARG A 19 -9.87 17.90 1.02
C ARG A 19 -10.29 19.20 0.33
N ARG A 20 -9.41 19.80 -0.47
CA ARG A 20 -9.71 21.03 -1.22
C ARG A 20 -10.63 20.77 -2.41
N ILE A 21 -10.45 19.67 -3.15
CA ILE A 21 -11.35 19.26 -4.24
C ILE A 21 -12.74 18.97 -3.70
N ALA A 22 -12.85 18.18 -2.62
CA ALA A 22 -14.13 17.88 -1.97
C ALA A 22 -14.84 19.16 -1.47
N ALA A 23 -14.07 20.17 -1.05
CA ALA A 23 -14.60 21.46 -0.65
C ALA A 23 -14.90 22.43 -1.82
N GLY A 24 -14.78 21.99 -3.08
CA GLY A 24 -14.97 22.82 -4.29
C GLY A 24 -13.93 23.95 -4.45
N ARG A 25 -12.82 23.88 -3.71
CA ARG A 25 -11.77 24.91 -3.60
C ARG A 25 -10.52 24.60 -4.44
N ALA A 26 -10.61 23.65 -5.36
CA ALA A 26 -9.53 23.26 -6.26
C ALA A 26 -10.00 23.29 -7.72
N THR A 27 -9.08 23.56 -8.63
CA THR A 27 -9.38 23.65 -10.07
C THR A 27 -9.56 22.25 -10.67
N PRO A 28 -10.33 22.09 -11.76
CA PRO A 28 -10.47 20.81 -12.46
C PRO A 28 -9.13 20.20 -12.88
N ALA A 29 -8.16 21.03 -13.32
CA ALA A 29 -6.82 20.57 -13.66
C ALA A 29 -6.08 19.93 -12.46
N ALA A 30 -6.26 20.48 -11.24
CA ALA A 30 -5.68 19.90 -10.04
C ALA A 30 -6.33 18.56 -9.66
N ALA A 31 -7.62 18.38 -9.93
CA ALA A 31 -8.31 17.09 -9.76
C ALA A 31 -7.81 16.04 -10.77
N THR A 32 -7.59 16.43 -12.03
CA THR A 32 -7.02 15.54 -13.04
C THR A 32 -5.60 15.11 -12.69
N LEU A 33 -4.74 16.04 -12.26
CA LEU A 33 -3.37 15.71 -11.82
C LEU A 33 -3.36 14.77 -10.63
N LEU A 34 -4.23 14.99 -9.63
CA LEU A 34 -4.37 14.09 -8.49
C LEU A 34 -4.76 12.68 -8.93
N ALA A 35 -5.75 12.54 -9.81
CA ALA A 35 -6.20 11.24 -10.31
C ALA A 35 -5.09 10.50 -11.09
N LEU A 36 -4.25 11.24 -11.83
CA LEU A 36 -3.10 10.67 -12.53
C LEU A 36 -2.01 10.21 -11.55
N CYS A 37 -1.73 10.99 -10.50
CA CYS A 37 -0.81 10.59 -9.44
C CYS A 37 -1.32 9.36 -8.67
N GLU A 38 -2.62 9.31 -8.36
CA GLU A 38 -3.24 8.15 -7.70
C GLU A 38 -3.09 6.88 -8.54
N ARG A 39 -3.33 6.98 -9.85
CA ARG A 39 -3.14 5.87 -10.77
C ARG A 39 -1.68 5.42 -10.88
N ALA A 40 -0.74 6.37 -10.81
CA ALA A 40 0.69 6.04 -10.80
C ALA A 40 1.13 5.39 -9.48
N ASP A 41 0.61 5.86 -8.34
CA ASP A 41 0.84 5.27 -7.02
C ASP A 41 0.26 3.84 -6.93
N GLU A 42 -0.93 3.61 -7.49
CA GLU A 42 -1.53 2.26 -7.57
C GLU A 42 -0.70 1.30 -8.43
N GLN A 43 0.09 1.83 -9.36
CA GLN A 43 1.00 1.06 -10.22
C GLN A 43 2.42 0.96 -9.65
N GLN A 44 2.70 1.56 -8.50
CA GLN A 44 4.03 1.50 -7.91
C GLN A 44 4.28 0.13 -7.30
N LEU A 45 5.19 -0.61 -7.92
CA LEU A 45 5.63 -1.90 -7.41
C LEU A 45 6.42 -1.68 -6.10
N PRO A 46 6.13 -2.45 -5.04
CA PRO A 46 6.91 -2.40 -3.81
C PRO A 46 8.35 -2.83 -4.10
N ALA A 47 9.34 -2.08 -3.58
CA ALA A 47 10.76 -2.41 -3.74
C ALA A 47 11.25 -3.31 -2.60
N LEU A 48 10.67 -3.16 -1.42
CA LEU A 48 11.00 -3.87 -0.20
C LEU A 48 9.74 -4.45 0.44
N VAL A 49 9.91 -5.44 1.33
CA VAL A 49 8.81 -5.99 2.15
C VAL A 49 8.11 -4.88 2.95
N ALA A 50 8.86 -3.86 3.40
CA ALA A 50 8.31 -2.72 4.13
C ALA A 50 7.40 -1.82 3.27
N ASP A 51 7.43 -1.95 1.94
CA ASP A 51 6.58 -1.20 1.01
C ASP A 51 5.25 -1.93 0.71
N LEU A 52 5.05 -3.12 1.27
CA LEU A 52 3.79 -3.84 1.16
C LEU A 52 2.68 -3.06 1.88
N ALA A 53 1.50 -3.01 1.27
CA ALA A 53 0.33 -2.34 1.82
C ALA A 53 -0.30 -3.06 3.03
N ALA A 54 0.27 -4.19 3.46
CA ALA A 54 -0.03 -4.87 4.71
C ALA A 54 1.29 -5.15 5.44
N ASP A 55 1.36 -4.81 6.73
CA ASP A 55 2.54 -5.08 7.53
C ASP A 55 2.60 -6.55 8.00
N GLY A 56 3.77 -6.96 8.47
CA GLY A 56 3.98 -8.34 8.94
C GLY A 56 3.06 -8.74 10.09
N GLY A 57 2.69 -7.80 10.97
CA GLY A 57 1.75 -8.05 12.07
C GLY A 57 0.34 -8.33 11.57
N GLU A 58 -0.12 -7.59 10.57
CA GLU A 58 -1.42 -7.81 9.90
C GLU A 58 -1.47 -9.16 9.21
N ILE A 59 -0.39 -9.57 8.53
CA ILE A 59 -0.27 -10.89 7.91
C ILE A 59 -0.28 -12.02 8.96
N ILE A 60 0.52 -11.89 10.03
CA ILE A 60 0.57 -12.86 11.13
C ILE A 60 -0.82 -13.03 11.77
N ALA A 61 -1.48 -11.91 12.09
CA ALA A 61 -2.81 -11.92 12.68
C ALA A 61 -3.84 -12.58 11.75
N ALA A 62 -3.72 -12.39 10.43
CA ALA A 62 -4.64 -12.99 9.47
C ALA A 62 -4.46 -14.50 9.32
N ILE A 63 -3.23 -15.01 9.42
CA ILE A 63 -2.92 -16.44 9.35
C ILE A 63 -3.31 -17.15 10.66
N ASN A 64 -3.31 -16.42 11.78
CA ASN A 64 -3.74 -16.92 13.08
C ASN A 64 -2.93 -18.15 13.55
N GLU A 65 -1.63 -18.15 13.25
CA GLU A 65 -0.65 -19.11 13.76
C GLU A 65 0.46 -18.39 14.51
N GLN A 66 1.17 -19.13 15.37
CA GLN A 66 2.29 -18.55 16.11
C GLN A 66 3.40 -18.13 15.11
N PRO A 67 3.85 -16.86 15.17
CA PRO A 67 4.90 -16.39 14.27
C PRO A 67 6.20 -17.15 14.52
N GLY A 68 6.90 -17.49 13.43
CA GLY A 68 8.13 -18.27 13.47
C GLY A 68 8.93 -18.16 12.18
N ALA A 69 9.72 -19.19 11.88
CA ALA A 69 10.62 -19.21 10.71
C ALA A 69 9.90 -19.03 9.35
N TRP A 70 8.58 -19.26 9.30
CA TRP A 70 7.75 -19.12 8.11
C TRP A 70 7.45 -17.65 7.73
N VAL A 71 7.54 -16.70 8.67
CA VAL A 71 7.08 -15.31 8.45
C VAL A 71 7.91 -14.61 7.39
N LYS A 72 9.24 -14.66 7.51
CA LYS A 72 10.15 -13.99 6.57
C LYS A 72 10.02 -14.50 5.12
N PRO A 73 10.12 -15.82 4.83
CA PRO A 73 9.99 -16.30 3.45
C PRO A 73 8.60 -16.02 2.87
N LEU A 74 7.54 -16.06 3.69
CA LEU A 74 6.21 -15.71 3.21
C LEU A 74 6.11 -14.23 2.78
N LEU A 75 6.67 -13.31 3.56
CA LEU A 75 6.68 -11.88 3.21
C LEU A 75 7.54 -11.60 1.97
N GLU A 76 8.66 -12.31 1.81
CA GLU A 76 9.51 -12.24 0.62
C GLU A 76 8.77 -12.77 -0.62
N GLU A 77 8.03 -13.88 -0.50
CA GLU A 77 7.22 -14.43 -1.59
C GLU A 77 6.08 -13.47 -1.97
N LEU A 78 5.40 -12.87 -1.00
CA LEU A 78 4.36 -11.86 -1.25
C LEU A 78 4.92 -10.66 -2.02
N LEU A 79 6.12 -10.18 -1.64
CA LEU A 79 6.80 -9.13 -2.37
C LEU A 79 7.04 -9.52 -3.84
N GLN A 80 7.48 -10.76 -4.09
CA GLN A 80 7.67 -11.26 -5.44
C GLN A 80 6.35 -11.36 -6.22
N GLU A 81 5.28 -11.89 -5.62
CA GLU A 81 3.97 -11.99 -6.27
C GLU A 81 3.44 -10.63 -6.72
N VAL A 82 3.63 -9.60 -5.88
CA VAL A 82 3.26 -8.23 -6.22
C VAL A 82 4.17 -7.63 -7.28
N ALA A 83 5.50 -7.84 -7.17
CA ALA A 83 6.46 -7.36 -8.15
C ALA A 83 6.21 -7.94 -9.56
N HIS A 84 5.70 -9.17 -9.63
CA HIS A 84 5.30 -9.82 -10.89
C HIS A 84 3.88 -9.44 -11.35
N GLY A 85 3.15 -8.61 -10.60
CA GLY A 85 1.78 -8.22 -10.92
C GLY A 85 0.73 -9.33 -10.76
N ARG A 86 1.05 -10.42 -10.05
CA ARG A 86 0.11 -11.52 -9.76
C ARG A 86 -0.83 -11.20 -8.61
N VAL A 87 -0.39 -10.34 -7.69
CA VAL A 87 -1.17 -9.86 -6.54
C VAL A 87 -1.12 -8.33 -6.51
N GLU A 88 -2.27 -7.68 -6.31
CA GLU A 88 -2.30 -6.23 -6.10
C GLU A 88 -1.63 -5.86 -4.77
N ASN A 89 -0.86 -4.75 -4.74
CA ASN A 89 -0.32 -4.20 -3.49
C ASN A 89 -1.42 -3.52 -2.65
N ARG A 90 -2.43 -4.27 -2.25
CA ARG A 90 -3.56 -3.81 -1.43
C ARG A 90 -3.76 -4.79 -0.29
N ARG A 91 -4.03 -4.26 0.90
CA ARG A 91 -4.17 -5.02 2.15
C ARG A 91 -4.99 -6.31 2.00
N ASN A 92 -6.20 -6.22 1.42
CA ASN A 92 -7.10 -7.36 1.28
C ASN A 92 -6.55 -8.44 0.33
N ALA A 93 -5.91 -8.03 -0.77
CA ALA A 93 -5.31 -8.93 -1.74
C ALA A 93 -4.08 -9.64 -1.14
N LEU A 94 -3.23 -8.88 -0.45
CA LEU A 94 -2.06 -9.42 0.26
C LEU A 94 -2.46 -10.44 1.33
N VAL A 95 -3.46 -10.13 2.15
CA VAL A 95 -3.96 -11.05 3.19
C VAL A 95 -4.52 -12.34 2.57
N ALA A 96 -5.27 -12.24 1.48
CA ALA A 96 -5.80 -13.41 0.79
C ALA A 96 -4.67 -14.28 0.18
N ALA A 97 -3.70 -13.64 -0.49
CA ALA A 97 -2.54 -14.32 -1.06
C ALA A 97 -1.67 -14.98 0.02
N ALA A 98 -1.46 -14.30 1.16
CA ALA A 98 -0.67 -14.81 2.28
C ALA A 98 -1.22 -16.13 2.80
N LYS A 99 -2.55 -16.21 2.98
CA LYS A 99 -3.22 -17.44 3.41
C LYS A 99 -3.01 -18.58 2.42
N GLN A 100 -3.22 -18.32 1.12
CA GLN A 100 -3.05 -19.32 0.08
C GLN A 100 -1.61 -19.81 -0.04
N LEU A 101 -0.63 -18.91 0.05
CA LEU A 101 0.80 -19.25 -0.01
C LEU A 101 1.24 -20.05 1.22
N HIS A 102 0.75 -19.68 2.40
CA HIS A 102 1.02 -20.42 3.65
C HIS A 102 0.44 -21.83 3.59
N GLU A 103 -0.80 -21.97 3.11
CA GLU A 103 -1.45 -23.28 2.93
C GLU A 103 -0.67 -24.20 1.96
N LYS A 104 -0.13 -23.66 0.86
CA LYS A 104 0.66 -24.43 -0.12
C LYS A 104 2.03 -24.89 0.39
N GLN A 105 2.56 -24.22 1.41
CA GLN A 105 3.89 -24.52 1.98
C GLN A 105 3.83 -25.52 3.14
N ARG A 106 2.64 -25.99 3.51
CA ARG A 106 2.42 -27.06 4.51
C ARG A 106 2.34 -28.42 3.85
#